data_AF-A0A0D6E0C5-F1
#
_entry.id   AF-A0A0D6E0C5-F1
#
_cell.length_a   1.000
_cell.length_b   1.000
_cell.length_c   1.000
_cell.angle_alpha   90.00
_cell.angle_beta   90.00
_cell.angle_gamma   90.00
#
_symmetry.space_group_name_H-M   'P 1'
#
loop_
_entity.id
_entity.type
_entity.pdbx_description
1 polymer ?
#
loop_
_entity_poly.entity_id
_entity_poly.type
_entity_poly.pdbx_seq_one_letter_code
_entity_poly.pdbx_strand_id
1 'polypeptide(L)'
;MDITEFSMRALNSEVQMIDDFNFFDQKVNSFKNDLYLSPYATIKEVVLWCDVLIKYEAQIDILCQEAKNAILKKMIKINSKTIKSHFDVDEQTISVWSDYILDLIELDKRYQEVIYSFCISIDNCVRYIISYSKDLAEYEMNLPEIMERVKNLGTCHWLNMQSKTDVVGNILN
;
A
#
# COMPACT_ATOMS: atom_id res chain seq x y z
N MET A 1 9.21 0.62 -34.81
CA MET A 1 8.60 1.73 -34.04
C MET A 1 9.70 2.76 -33.92
N ASP A 2 9.44 4.01 -34.30
CA ASP A 2 10.44 5.09 -34.23
C ASP A 2 10.81 5.36 -32.76
N ILE A 3 12.07 5.66 -32.45
CA ILE A 3 12.53 6.04 -31.10
C ILE A 3 11.69 7.21 -30.59
N THR A 4 11.35 8.15 -31.46
CA THR A 4 10.50 9.30 -31.12
C THR A 4 9.08 8.87 -30.71
N GLU A 5 8.53 7.86 -31.39
CA GLU A 5 7.23 7.28 -31.08
C GLU A 5 7.27 6.50 -29.75
N PHE A 6 8.39 5.83 -29.46
CA PHE A 6 8.61 5.16 -28.18
C PHE A 6 8.76 6.18 -27.04
N SER A 7 9.55 7.24 -27.20
CA SER A 7 9.71 8.30 -26.20
C SER A 7 8.40 9.01 -25.89
N MET A 8 7.57 9.32 -26.89
CA MET A 8 6.24 9.90 -26.66
C MET A 8 5.30 8.93 -25.92
N ARG A 9 5.37 7.62 -26.22
CA ARG A 9 4.59 6.61 -25.49
C ARG A 9 5.10 6.41 -24.06
N ALA A 10 6.40 6.51 -23.83
CA ALA A 10 7.02 6.45 -22.51
C ALA A 10 6.59 7.63 -21.64
N LEU A 11 6.66 8.86 -22.16
CA LEU A 11 6.18 10.07 -21.49
C LEU A 11 4.68 10.00 -21.15
N ASN A 12 3.83 9.57 -22.09
CA ASN A 12 2.40 9.39 -21.82
C ASN A 12 2.14 8.27 -20.78
N SER A 13 2.98 7.23 -20.75
CA SER A 13 2.91 6.15 -19.75
C SER A 13 3.30 6.66 -18.37
N GLU A 14 4.33 7.49 -18.28
CA GLU A 14 4.81 8.12 -17.05
C GLU A 14 3.74 9.02 -16.41
N VAL A 15 3.11 9.91 -17.19
CA VAL A 15 1.99 10.75 -16.71
C VAL A 15 0.86 9.86 -16.15
N GLN A 16 0.49 8.81 -16.88
CA GLN A 16 -0.53 7.88 -16.41
C GLN A 16 -0.11 7.12 -15.13
N MET A 17 1.17 6.76 -15.00
CA MET A 17 1.67 6.12 -13.76
C MET A 17 1.56 7.03 -12.55
N ILE A 18 1.87 8.31 -12.71
CA ILE A 18 1.76 9.30 -11.65
C ILE A 18 0.29 9.48 -11.25
N ASP A 19 -0.62 9.58 -12.20
CA ASP A 19 -2.06 9.71 -11.93
C ASP A 19 -2.62 8.45 -11.24
N ASP A 20 -2.27 7.25 -11.73
CA ASP A 20 -2.65 5.97 -11.13
C ASP A 20 -2.16 5.91 -9.65
N PHE A 21 -0.91 6.31 -9.40
CA PHE A 21 -0.35 6.37 -8.05
C PHE A 21 -1.04 7.41 -7.17
N ASN A 22 -1.29 8.61 -7.67
CA ASN A 22 -1.94 9.66 -6.91
C ASN A 22 -3.35 9.25 -6.48
N PHE A 23 -4.09 8.55 -7.35
CA PHE A 23 -5.39 7.99 -7.00
C PHE A 23 -5.28 6.94 -5.88
N PHE A 24 -4.29 6.05 -5.98
CA PHE A 24 -4.02 5.06 -4.93
C PHE A 24 -3.66 5.73 -3.59
N ASP A 25 -2.76 6.70 -3.60
CA ASP A 25 -2.35 7.43 -2.38
C ASP A 25 -3.53 8.18 -1.76
N GLN A 26 -4.37 8.85 -2.55
CA GLN A 26 -5.59 9.50 -2.06
C GLN A 26 -6.56 8.50 -1.44
N LYS A 27 -6.76 7.33 -2.07
CA LYS A 27 -7.59 6.25 -1.53
C LYS A 27 -7.06 5.78 -0.16
N VAL A 28 -5.77 5.50 -0.05
CA VAL A 28 -5.16 5.06 1.22
C VAL A 28 -5.24 6.15 2.30
N ASN A 29 -5.00 7.41 1.93
CA ASN A 29 -5.14 8.53 2.85
C ASN A 29 -6.59 8.72 3.32
N SER A 30 -7.59 8.42 2.49
CA SER A 30 -8.99 8.42 2.92
C SER A 30 -9.26 7.39 4.02
N PHE A 31 -8.68 6.19 3.91
CA PHE A 31 -8.79 5.17 4.97
C PHE A 31 -8.13 5.64 6.26
N LYS A 32 -6.94 6.26 6.17
CA LYS A 32 -6.25 6.82 7.34
C LYS A 32 -7.06 7.91 8.03
N ASN A 33 -7.73 8.76 7.26
CA ASN A 33 -8.57 9.84 7.80
C ASN A 33 -9.80 9.28 8.54
N ASP A 34 -10.43 8.25 7.98
CA ASP A 34 -11.57 7.58 8.62
C ASP A 34 -11.19 6.83 9.91
N LEU A 35 -9.91 6.47 10.06
CA LEU A 35 -9.36 5.89 11.29
C LEU A 35 -9.02 6.93 12.36
N TYR A 36 -9.22 8.22 12.10
CA TYR A 36 -9.08 9.24 13.12
C TYR A 36 -10.16 9.07 14.20
N LEU A 37 -9.72 8.93 15.44
CA LEU A 37 -10.59 8.89 16.61
C LEU A 37 -10.38 10.16 17.43
N SER A 38 -11.47 10.85 17.78
CA SER A 38 -11.41 12.02 18.65
C SER A 38 -10.82 11.66 20.02
N PRO A 39 -9.96 12.50 20.62
CA PRO A 39 -9.47 12.30 21.99
C PRO A 39 -10.57 12.21 23.04
N TYR A 40 -11.77 12.72 22.72
CA TYR A 40 -12.94 12.74 23.61
C TYR A 40 -14.05 11.79 23.12
N ALA A 41 -13.71 10.77 22.32
CA ALA A 41 -14.67 9.79 21.85
C ALA A 41 -15.31 9.02 23.01
N THR A 42 -16.62 8.90 22.96
CA THR A 42 -17.41 8.05 23.87
C THR A 42 -17.17 6.57 23.57
N ILE A 43 -17.42 5.68 24.54
CA ILE A 43 -17.31 4.23 24.34
C ILE A 43 -18.08 3.77 23.10
N LYS A 44 -19.27 4.33 22.86
CA LYS A 44 -20.09 3.99 21.68
C LYS A 44 -19.39 4.36 20.37
N GLU A 45 -18.72 5.50 20.32
CA GLU A 45 -17.95 5.92 19.15
C GLU A 45 -16.70 5.05 18.97
N VAL A 46 -16.03 4.65 20.06
CA VAL A 46 -14.91 3.70 19.99
C VAL A 46 -15.37 2.34 19.45
N VAL A 47 -16.55 1.85 19.86
CA VAL A 47 -17.14 0.60 19.33
C VAL A 47 -17.35 0.69 17.82
N LEU A 48 -17.99 1.76 17.34
CA LEU A 48 -18.23 1.96 15.90
C LEU A 48 -16.93 2.13 15.12
N TRP A 49 -15.94 2.79 15.72
CA TRP A 49 -14.63 2.96 15.12
C TRP A 49 -13.87 1.62 15.00
N CYS A 50 -14.06 0.69 15.93
CA CYS A 50 -13.50 -0.66 15.82
C CYS A 50 -14.04 -1.44 14.61
N ASP A 51 -15.31 -1.26 14.22
CA ASP A 51 -15.85 -1.85 12.98
C ASP A 51 -15.10 -1.31 11.75
N VAL A 52 -14.86 0.00 11.71
CA VAL A 52 -14.12 0.66 10.63
C VAL A 52 -12.68 0.13 10.56
N LEU A 53 -12.03 -0.04 11.71
CA LEU A 53 -10.68 -0.58 11.81
C LEU A 53 -10.58 -2.01 11.27
N ILE A 54 -11.49 -2.91 11.66
CA ILE A 54 -11.53 -4.28 11.14
C ILE A 54 -11.72 -4.29 9.63
N LYS A 55 -12.64 -3.46 9.12
CA LYS A 55 -12.91 -3.35 7.68
C LYS A 55 -11.65 -2.92 6.92
N TYR A 56 -10.89 -1.98 7.45
CA TYR A 56 -9.72 -1.41 6.80
C TYR A 56 -8.45 -2.22 6.95
N GLU A 57 -8.28 -2.96 8.05
CA GLU A 57 -7.24 -3.99 8.16
C GLU A 57 -7.41 -5.03 7.05
N ALA A 58 -8.63 -5.49 6.78
CA ALA A 58 -8.91 -6.43 5.70
C ALA A 58 -8.65 -5.86 4.28
N GLN A 59 -8.47 -4.54 4.12
CA GLN A 59 -8.10 -3.94 2.83
C GLN A 59 -6.60 -4.02 2.53
N ILE A 60 -5.75 -4.33 3.51
CA ILE A 60 -4.29 -4.31 3.34
C ILE A 60 -3.86 -5.24 2.20
N ASP A 61 -4.32 -6.49 2.20
CA ASP A 61 -3.99 -7.47 1.15
C ASP A 61 -4.46 -7.00 -0.23
N ILE A 62 -5.63 -6.37 -0.29
CA ILE A 62 -6.19 -5.83 -1.54
C ILE A 62 -5.29 -4.70 -2.07
N LEU A 63 -4.85 -3.79 -1.20
CA LEU A 63 -3.94 -2.70 -1.58
C LEU A 63 -2.59 -3.23 -2.07
N CYS A 64 -2.04 -4.26 -1.41
CA CYS A 64 -0.82 -4.93 -1.87
C CYS A 64 -0.99 -5.54 -3.27
N GLN A 65 -2.13 -6.18 -3.54
CA GLN A 65 -2.43 -6.74 -4.86
C GLN A 65 -2.68 -5.65 -5.92
N GLU A 66 -3.34 -4.54 -5.57
CA GLU A 66 -3.54 -3.40 -6.47
C GLU A 66 -2.19 -2.79 -6.89
N ALA A 67 -1.28 -2.56 -5.94
CA ALA A 67 0.08 -2.08 -6.21
C ALA A 67 0.86 -3.04 -7.13
N LYS A 68 0.84 -4.35 -6.84
CA LYS A 68 1.43 -5.40 -7.70
C LYS A 68 0.89 -5.36 -9.12
N ASN A 69 -0.42 -5.31 -9.26
CA ASN A 69 -1.06 -5.28 -10.56
C ASN A 69 -0.74 -4.00 -11.34
N ALA A 70 -0.58 -2.86 -10.66
CA ALA A 70 -0.20 -1.60 -11.29
C ALA A 70 1.18 -1.71 -11.94
N ILE A 71 2.17 -2.23 -11.22
CA ILE A 71 3.53 -2.44 -11.74
C ILE A 71 3.56 -3.51 -12.83
N LEU A 72 2.96 -4.68 -12.60
CA LEU A 72 2.96 -5.80 -13.55
C LEU A 72 2.30 -5.44 -14.88
N LYS A 73 1.18 -4.71 -14.87
CA LYS A 73 0.52 -4.25 -16.11
C LYS A 73 1.44 -3.36 -16.96
N LYS A 74 2.27 -2.53 -16.32
CA LYS A 74 3.20 -1.65 -17.04
C LYS A 74 4.44 -2.41 -17.49
N MET A 75 4.92 -3.38 -16.71
CA MET A 75 6.03 -4.27 -17.08
C MET A 75 5.67 -5.19 -18.27
N ILE A 76 4.45 -5.74 -18.31
CA ILE A 76 3.98 -6.57 -19.44
C ILE A 76 3.91 -5.75 -20.75
N LYS A 77 3.69 -4.43 -20.70
CA LYS A 77 3.75 -3.58 -21.91
C LYS A 77 5.17 -3.49 -22.50
N ILE A 78 6.22 -3.79 -21.72
CA ILE A 78 7.63 -3.84 -22.16
C ILE A 78 7.94 -5.12 -22.98
N ASN A 79 7.02 -6.10 -23.04
CA ASN A 79 7.31 -7.49 -23.40
C ASN A 79 8.27 -7.74 -24.58
N SER A 80 8.95 -8.88 -24.50
CA SER A 80 10.03 -9.39 -25.35
C SER A 80 9.87 -9.28 -26.88
N LYS A 81 8.66 -9.10 -27.43
CA LYS A 81 8.47 -8.83 -28.88
C LYS A 81 8.95 -7.43 -29.27
N THR A 82 8.83 -6.44 -28.39
CA THR A 82 9.39 -5.09 -28.59
C THR A 82 10.91 -5.14 -28.48
N ILE A 83 11.44 -5.88 -27.50
CA ILE A 83 12.88 -6.06 -27.29
C ILE A 83 13.52 -6.88 -28.43
N LYS A 84 12.91 -7.98 -28.88
CA LYS A 84 13.42 -8.81 -29.99
C LYS A 84 13.38 -8.12 -31.35
N SER A 85 12.43 -7.19 -31.57
CA SER A 85 12.41 -6.37 -32.79
C SER A 85 13.45 -5.25 -32.78
N HIS A 86 14.07 -4.99 -31.63
CA HIS A 86 15.08 -3.94 -31.41
C HIS A 86 16.40 -4.52 -30.88
N PHE A 87 16.63 -5.83 -31.06
CA PHE A 87 17.85 -6.50 -30.61
C PHE A 87 19.11 -6.05 -31.37
N ASP A 88 18.92 -5.27 -32.44
CA ASP A 88 19.95 -4.66 -33.29
C ASP A 88 20.14 -3.16 -33.00
N VAL A 89 19.62 -2.65 -31.87
CA VAL A 89 19.44 -1.21 -31.65
C VAL A 89 20.48 -0.63 -30.69
N ASP A 90 21.23 0.32 -31.24
CA ASP A 90 21.87 1.52 -30.67
C ASP A 90 21.73 1.74 -29.14
N GLU A 91 22.86 2.09 -28.52
CA GLU A 91 23.07 2.50 -27.13
C GLU A 91 21.97 3.45 -26.59
N GLN A 92 21.43 4.34 -27.43
CA GLN A 92 20.33 5.23 -27.06
C GLN A 92 19.05 4.49 -26.66
N THR A 93 18.70 3.40 -27.35
CA THR A 93 17.48 2.65 -27.02
C THR A 93 17.67 1.91 -25.70
N ILE A 94 18.84 1.32 -25.46
CA ILE A 94 19.18 0.70 -24.17
C ILE A 94 19.03 1.70 -23.02
N SER A 95 19.53 2.93 -23.19
CA SER A 95 19.41 4.00 -22.18
C SER A 95 17.94 4.28 -21.83
N VAL A 96 17.07 4.49 -22.81
CA VAL A 96 15.64 4.81 -22.56
C VAL A 96 14.92 3.65 -21.86
N TRP A 97 15.27 2.39 -22.18
CA TRP A 97 14.72 1.23 -21.47
C TRP A 97 15.21 1.14 -20.03
N SER A 98 16.48 1.41 -19.78
CA SER A 98 17.05 1.45 -18.43
C SER A 98 16.38 2.52 -17.58
N ASP A 99 16.17 3.72 -18.11
CA ASP A 99 15.49 4.81 -17.41
C ASP A 99 14.04 4.43 -17.06
N TYR A 100 13.29 3.87 -18.01
CA TYR A 100 11.91 3.43 -17.76
C TYR A 100 11.81 2.30 -16.71
N ILE A 101 12.79 1.40 -16.64
CA ILE A 101 12.85 0.38 -15.59
C ILE A 101 13.14 1.01 -14.22
N LEU A 102 14.04 2.00 -14.16
CA LEU A 102 14.32 2.73 -12.93
C LEU A 102 13.07 3.47 -12.43
N ASP A 103 12.29 4.07 -13.33
CA ASP A 103 11.01 4.71 -12.99
C ASP A 103 10.01 3.71 -12.40
N LEU A 104 9.91 2.50 -12.96
CA LEU A 104 9.05 1.45 -12.42
C LEU A 104 9.50 0.95 -11.04
N ILE A 105 10.80 0.83 -10.81
CA ILE A 105 11.37 0.46 -9.50
C ILE A 105 11.04 1.55 -8.47
N GLU A 106 11.19 2.82 -8.85
CA GLU A 106 10.86 3.93 -7.96
C GLU A 106 9.36 4.01 -7.67
N LEU A 107 8.53 3.79 -8.69
CA LEU A 107 7.08 3.71 -8.53
C LEU A 107 6.67 2.60 -7.55
N ASP A 108 7.26 1.40 -7.67
CA ASP A 108 7.01 0.30 -6.73
C ASP A 108 7.32 0.73 -5.30
N LYS A 109 8.50 1.31 -5.05
CA LYS A 109 8.86 1.82 -3.70
C LYS A 109 7.83 2.78 -3.16
N ARG A 110 7.33 3.72 -3.98
CA ARG A 110 6.31 4.68 -3.56
C ARG A 110 5.01 3.99 -3.14
N TYR A 111 4.55 3.00 -3.89
CA TYR A 111 3.38 2.19 -3.47
C TYR A 111 3.64 1.50 -2.13
N GLN A 112 4.83 0.93 -1.93
CA GLN A 112 5.18 0.27 -0.68
C GLN A 112 5.21 1.21 0.52
N GLU A 113 5.73 2.43 0.33
CA GLU A 113 5.78 3.44 1.40
C GLU A 113 4.38 3.86 1.85
N VAL A 114 3.44 4.03 0.90
CA VAL A 114 2.04 4.35 1.19
C VAL A 114 1.37 3.23 1.98
N ILE A 115 1.51 1.97 1.53
CA ILE A 115 0.95 0.80 2.23
C ILE A 115 1.56 0.67 3.62
N TYR A 116 2.88 0.83 3.74
CA TYR A 116 3.58 0.75 5.02
C TYR A 116 3.09 1.83 6.01
N SER A 117 2.92 3.07 5.54
CA SER A 117 2.35 4.16 6.35
C SER A 117 0.93 3.83 6.84
N PHE A 118 0.14 3.16 6.01
CA PHE A 118 -1.19 2.71 6.39
C PHE A 118 -1.14 1.61 7.46
N CYS A 119 -0.27 0.60 7.31
CA CYS A 119 -0.07 -0.43 8.33
C CYS A 119 0.35 0.15 9.69
N ILE A 120 1.22 1.16 9.70
CA ILE A 120 1.56 1.90 10.95
C ILE A 120 0.33 2.55 11.57
N SER A 121 -0.56 3.11 10.74
CA SER A 121 -1.79 3.74 11.23
C SER A 121 -2.69 2.71 11.91
N ILE A 122 -2.88 1.54 11.29
CA ILE A 122 -3.63 0.41 11.89
C ILE A 122 -2.97 -0.05 13.21
N ASP A 123 -1.64 -0.21 13.24
CA ASP A 123 -0.90 -0.60 14.46
C ASP A 123 -1.15 0.39 15.61
N ASN A 124 -1.06 1.70 15.34
CA ASN A 124 -1.35 2.72 16.34
C ASN A 124 -2.80 2.61 16.87
N CYS A 125 -3.76 2.33 16.00
CA CYS A 125 -5.15 2.11 16.39
C CYS A 125 -5.30 0.88 17.31
N VAL A 126 -4.63 -0.23 16.99
CA VAL A 126 -4.66 -1.45 17.82
C VAL A 126 -3.99 -1.21 19.17
N ARG A 127 -2.84 -0.52 19.21
CA ARG A 127 -2.16 -0.13 20.45
C ARG A 127 -3.02 0.73 21.34
N TYR A 128 -3.79 1.65 20.75
CA TYR A 128 -4.78 2.45 21.47
C TYR A 128 -5.81 1.55 22.17
N ILE A 129 -6.41 0.58 21.47
CA ILE A 129 -7.36 -0.36 22.09
C ILE A 129 -6.72 -1.22 23.17
N ILE A 130 -5.47 -1.66 22.98
CA ILE A 130 -4.74 -2.40 24.01
C ILE A 130 -4.57 -1.54 25.27
N SER A 131 -4.17 -0.28 25.14
CA SER A 131 -4.04 0.64 26.27
C SER A 131 -5.39 0.89 26.93
N TYR A 132 -6.40 1.20 26.12
CA TYR A 132 -7.77 1.45 26.58
C TYR A 132 -8.35 0.27 27.36
N SER A 133 -8.06 -0.96 26.93
CA SER A 133 -8.49 -2.17 27.63
C SER A 133 -7.85 -2.33 29.00
N LYS A 134 -6.61 -1.87 29.19
CA LYS A 134 -5.93 -1.87 30.49
C LYS A 134 -6.58 -0.85 31.42
N ASP A 135 -6.85 0.35 30.91
CA ASP A 135 -7.50 1.42 31.67
C ASP A 135 -8.89 0.97 32.15
N LEU A 136 -9.69 0.34 31.28
CA LEU A 136 -11.01 -0.20 31.68
C LEU A 136 -10.91 -1.31 32.73
N ALA A 137 -9.89 -2.17 32.66
CA ALA A 137 -9.69 -3.23 33.63
C ALA A 137 -9.36 -2.69 35.03
N GLU A 138 -8.72 -1.52 35.16
CA GLU A 138 -8.51 -0.85 36.45
C GLU A 138 -9.83 -0.48 37.15
N TYR A 139 -10.90 -0.30 36.38
CA TYR A 139 -12.25 0.00 36.88
C TYR A 139 -13.18 -1.23 36.87
N GLU A 140 -12.63 -2.45 36.76
CA GLU A 140 -13.38 -3.71 36.70
C GLU A 140 -14.38 -3.78 35.53
N MET A 141 -14.15 -3.01 34.47
CA MET A 141 -14.99 -2.99 33.28
C MET A 141 -14.46 -3.96 32.21
N ASN A 142 -15.36 -4.75 31.64
CA ASN A 142 -15.02 -5.63 30.53
C ASN A 142 -15.05 -4.89 29.20
N LEU A 143 -14.14 -5.28 28.31
CA LEU A 143 -14.06 -4.75 26.96
C LEU A 143 -15.19 -5.33 26.09
N PRO A 144 -15.90 -4.51 25.28
CA PRO A 144 -16.85 -5.01 24.29
C PRO A 144 -16.21 -6.01 23.32
N GLU A 145 -16.95 -7.04 22.91
CA GLU A 145 -16.45 -8.14 22.06
C GLU A 145 -15.71 -7.66 20.81
N ILE A 146 -16.21 -6.60 20.15
CA ILE A 146 -15.59 -6.06 18.95
C ILE A 146 -14.20 -5.47 19.21
N MET A 147 -14.01 -4.81 20.36
CA MET A 147 -12.73 -4.25 20.74
C MET A 147 -11.75 -5.37 21.11
N GLU A 148 -12.24 -6.49 21.68
CA GLU A 148 -11.40 -7.67 21.93
C GLU A 148 -10.94 -8.31 20.62
N ARG A 149 -11.80 -8.34 19.59
CA ARG A 149 -11.39 -8.75 18.23
C ARG A 149 -10.31 -7.84 17.66
N VAL A 150 -10.44 -6.52 17.79
CA VAL A 150 -9.41 -5.55 17.36
C VAL A 150 -8.09 -5.76 18.10
N LYS A 151 -8.15 -5.94 19.42
CA LYS A 151 -6.97 -6.25 20.23
C LYS A 151 -6.23 -7.51 19.72
N ASN A 152 -6.98 -8.50 19.23
CA ASN A 152 -6.42 -9.72 18.66
C ASN A 152 -5.91 -9.55 17.22
N LEU A 153 -6.33 -8.53 16.46
CA LEU A 153 -5.64 -8.15 15.20
C LEU A 153 -4.16 -7.84 15.47
N GLY A 154 -3.89 -7.35 16.70
CA GLY A 154 -2.58 -7.18 17.34
C GLY A 154 -1.59 -8.36 17.23
N THR A 155 -2.10 -9.55 16.94
CA THR A 155 -1.31 -10.79 16.89
C THR A 155 -1.00 -11.25 15.46
N CYS A 156 -1.49 -10.54 14.44
CA CYS A 156 -1.25 -10.84 13.03
C CYS A 156 0.15 -10.37 12.56
N HIS A 157 0.79 -11.18 11.72
CA HIS A 157 2.23 -11.16 11.37
C HIS A 157 2.81 -9.82 10.87
N TRP A 158 2.00 -8.87 10.39
CA TRP A 158 2.46 -7.56 9.93
C TRP A 158 2.87 -6.61 11.07
N LEU A 159 2.46 -6.90 12.31
CA LEU A 159 2.79 -6.12 13.52
C LEU A 159 4.17 -6.43 14.12
N ASN A 160 4.75 -7.58 13.77
CA ASN A 160 5.98 -8.09 14.40
C ASN A 160 7.25 -7.92 13.54
N MET A 161 7.28 -6.94 12.63
CA MET A 161 8.47 -6.63 11.82
C MET A 161 9.09 -7.87 11.11
N GLN A 162 8.30 -8.86 10.70
CA GLN A 162 8.80 -9.85 9.74
C GLN A 162 8.79 -9.23 8.34
N SER A 163 9.94 -8.59 8.11
CA SER A 163 10.56 -8.06 6.91
C SER A 163 9.65 -7.34 5.90
N LYS A 164 10.08 -6.12 5.56
CA LYS A 164 9.61 -5.30 4.43
C LYS A 164 9.48 -6.10 3.11
N THR A 165 10.15 -7.25 3.02
CA THR A 165 10.19 -8.20 1.90
C THR A 165 9.11 -9.29 1.93
N ASP A 166 8.58 -9.70 3.09
CA ASP A 166 7.62 -10.81 3.20
C ASP A 166 6.16 -10.33 3.06
N VAL A 167 5.82 -9.19 3.65
CA VAL A 167 4.46 -8.59 3.55
C VAL A 167 4.22 -8.01 2.16
N VAL A 168 5.24 -7.40 1.60
CA VAL A 168 5.18 -6.80 0.28
C VAL A 168 5.38 -7.86 -0.80
N GLY A 169 6.27 -8.83 -0.60
CA GLY A 169 6.79 -9.68 -1.67
C GLY A 169 7.43 -8.79 -2.74
N ASN A 170 8.75 -8.81 -2.87
CA ASN A 170 9.43 -8.12 -3.98
C ASN A 170 8.63 -8.34 -5.27
N ILE A 171 8.04 -7.27 -5.82
CA ILE A 171 7.16 -7.39 -7.00
C ILE A 171 7.97 -7.85 -8.23
N LEU A 172 9.30 -7.71 -8.15
CA LEU A 172 10.28 -8.04 -9.18
C LEU A 172 11.05 -9.35 -8.93
N ASN A 173 10.72 -10.15 -7.90
CA ASN A 173 11.31 -11.48 -7.69
C ASN A 173 10.39 -12.61 -8.16
#